data_AF-A0AAD3DD58-F1
#
_entry.id   AF-A0AAD3DD58-F1
#
_cell.length_a   1.000
_cell.length_b   1.000
_cell.length_c   1.000
_cell.angle_alpha   90.00
_cell.angle_beta   90.00
_cell.angle_gamma   90.00
#
_symmetry.space_group_name_H-M   'P 1'
#
loop_
_entity.id
_entity.type
_entity.pdbx_description
1 polymer ?
#
loop_
_entity_poly.entity_id
_entity_poly.type
_entity_poly.pdbx_seq_one_letter_code
_entity_poly.pdbx_strand_id
1 'polypeptide(L)'
;MESRDDDQTHNDAPFEKATVNGTPMSVIFDQAVKLRTARDAVLRSNFDNFPIFLQNSWIHRELSEKRELPFDSRFELATRFKLEGNEKVKEGLFSEALTLYEKSFALFRWIENTNPNWQNDTIKDEFIKEHSFESNNPDEIKQVNQLLQNVCTNIAIIRLKLKQFSLAISACDYSLQIDEEPCVKTLYLRAKARTTPKSAGLVEENLALKDLSSALAIEPNNRIVKRELEKMLRQKKLVEAKRKKVYSGSYIYVMQTSYLLLIACYLN
;
A
#
# COMPACT_ATOMS: atom_id res chain seq x y z
N MET A 1 48.12 0.83 -51.10
CA MET A 1 47.56 -0.27 -51.91
C MET A 1 47.20 -1.36 -50.92
N GLU A 2 45.97 -1.69 -50.61
CA GLU A 2 44.70 -1.41 -51.28
C GLU A 2 43.57 -1.62 -50.26
N SER A 3 42.56 -0.78 -50.38
CA SER A 3 41.32 -0.65 -49.62
C SER A 3 40.42 -1.89 -49.61
N ARG A 4 39.58 -2.00 -48.56
CA ARG A 4 38.11 -2.28 -48.55
C ARG A 4 37.71 -2.61 -47.12
N ASP A 5 37.14 -1.68 -46.34
CA ASP A 5 35.71 -1.31 -46.35
C ASP A 5 34.81 -2.52 -46.59
N ASP A 6 34.28 -3.09 -45.51
CA ASP A 6 32.91 -3.60 -45.51
C ASP A 6 32.28 -3.37 -44.13
N ASP A 7 31.43 -2.36 -44.16
CA ASP A 7 30.52 -1.82 -43.18
C ASP A 7 29.48 -2.88 -42.78
N GLN A 8 29.73 -3.62 -41.69
CA GLN A 8 28.68 -4.38 -41.02
C GLN A 8 27.89 -3.43 -40.12
N THR A 9 27.00 -2.67 -40.77
CA THR A 9 25.83 -2.07 -40.14
C THR A 9 25.09 -3.19 -39.39
N HIS A 10 25.22 -3.18 -38.07
CA HIS A 10 24.37 -3.97 -37.20
C HIS A 10 22.94 -3.48 -37.46
N ASN A 11 22.18 -4.27 -38.21
CA ASN A 11 20.76 -4.07 -38.49
C ASN A 11 19.98 -4.26 -37.18
N ASP A 12 20.05 -3.25 -36.32
CA ASP A 12 19.12 -3.09 -35.22
C ASP A 12 17.76 -2.64 -35.79
N ALA A 13 16.74 -3.42 -35.45
CA ALA A 13 15.30 -3.20 -35.60
C ALA A 13 14.59 -3.64 -36.90
N PRO A 14 14.16 -4.92 -36.98
CA PRO A 14 13.02 -5.35 -37.78
C PRO A 14 11.68 -5.29 -37.02
N PHE A 15 11.69 -5.23 -35.68
CA PHE A 15 10.48 -5.41 -34.87
C PHE A 15 9.62 -4.15 -34.71
N GLU A 16 10.19 -2.94 -34.71
CA GLU A 16 9.43 -1.71 -34.52
C GLU A 16 8.58 -1.28 -35.72
N LYS A 17 8.91 -1.77 -36.92
CA LYS A 17 8.21 -1.40 -38.18
C LYS A 17 7.24 -2.47 -38.68
N ALA A 18 7.14 -3.61 -38.01
CA ALA A 18 6.19 -4.65 -38.36
C ALA A 18 4.77 -4.15 -38.09
N THR A 19 3.91 -4.20 -39.11
CA THR A 19 2.49 -3.82 -38.99
C THR A 19 1.60 -5.00 -39.37
N VAL A 20 0.48 -5.16 -38.69
CA VAL A 20 -0.59 -6.07 -39.06
C VAL A 20 -1.82 -5.22 -39.31
N ASN A 21 -2.37 -5.30 -40.53
CA ASN A 21 -3.51 -4.47 -40.98
C ASN A 21 -3.33 -2.96 -40.73
N GLY A 22 -2.11 -2.45 -40.95
CA GLY A 22 -1.76 -1.04 -40.74
C GLY A 22 -1.57 -0.61 -39.29
N THR A 23 -1.73 -1.53 -38.32
CA THR A 23 -1.44 -1.26 -36.90
C THR A 23 -0.03 -1.76 -36.56
N PRO A 24 0.84 -0.94 -35.93
CA PRO A 24 2.15 -1.40 -35.48
C PRO A 24 2.03 -2.57 -34.48
N MET A 25 2.90 -3.57 -34.64
CA MET A 25 2.94 -4.75 -33.76
C MET A 25 3.18 -4.37 -32.30
N SER A 26 3.93 -3.30 -32.02
CA SER A 26 4.11 -2.76 -30.67
C SER A 26 2.77 -2.43 -30.00
N VAL A 27 1.86 -1.78 -30.74
CA VAL A 27 0.51 -1.44 -30.25
C VAL A 27 -0.33 -2.69 -30.04
N ILE A 28 -0.23 -3.67 -30.94
CA ILE A 28 -0.95 -4.94 -30.81
C ILE A 28 -0.45 -5.73 -29.59
N PHE A 29 0.86 -5.79 -29.37
CA PHE A 29 1.43 -6.41 -28.18
C PHE A 29 1.03 -5.67 -26.90
N ASP A 30 1.04 -4.35 -26.89
CA ASP A 30 0.57 -3.56 -25.74
C ASP A 30 -0.91 -3.86 -25.43
N GLN A 31 -1.75 -3.96 -26.47
CA GLN A 31 -3.16 -4.33 -26.32
C GLN A 31 -3.30 -5.77 -25.80
N ALA A 32 -2.52 -6.72 -26.34
CA ALA A 32 -2.52 -8.11 -25.91
C ALA A 32 -2.06 -8.27 -24.45
N VAL A 33 -1.01 -7.53 -24.04
CA VAL A 33 -0.53 -7.49 -22.66
C VAL A 33 -1.61 -6.93 -21.74
N LYS A 34 -2.25 -5.81 -22.11
CA LYS A 34 -3.36 -5.23 -21.32
C LYS A 34 -4.53 -6.20 -21.19
N LEU A 35 -4.90 -6.88 -22.26
CA LEU A 35 -6.00 -7.85 -22.27
C LEU A 35 -5.67 -9.07 -21.40
N ARG A 36 -4.43 -9.58 -21.47
CA ARG A 36 -3.95 -10.64 -20.57
C ARG A 36 -3.95 -10.16 -19.12
N THR A 37 -3.37 -9.01 -18.81
CA THR A 37 -3.34 -8.46 -17.44
C THR A 37 -4.76 -8.26 -16.88
N ALA A 38 -5.70 -7.77 -17.68
CA ALA A 38 -7.09 -7.61 -17.26
C ALA A 38 -7.78 -8.95 -16.99
N ARG A 39 -7.54 -9.96 -17.84
CA ARG A 39 -8.01 -11.33 -17.62
C ARG A 39 -7.42 -11.94 -16.35
N ASP A 40 -6.11 -11.81 -16.18
CA ASP A 40 -5.37 -12.39 -15.07
C ASP A 40 -5.77 -11.73 -13.74
N ALA A 41 -6.02 -10.42 -13.73
CA ALA A 41 -6.49 -9.68 -12.54
C ALA A 41 -7.79 -10.25 -11.96
N VAL A 42 -8.70 -10.76 -12.82
CA VAL A 42 -9.93 -11.42 -12.36
C VAL A 42 -9.63 -12.76 -11.67
N LEU A 43 -8.59 -13.47 -12.12
CA LEU A 43 -8.22 -14.78 -11.59
C LEU A 43 -7.40 -14.73 -10.31
N ARG A 44 -6.78 -13.57 -10.00
CA ARG A 44 -5.88 -13.39 -8.85
C ARG A 44 -6.36 -12.30 -7.88
N SER A 45 -7.66 -12.03 -7.83
CA SER A 45 -8.23 -10.97 -7.03
C SER A 45 -7.88 -11.08 -5.54
N ASN A 46 -7.83 -12.30 -4.98
CA ASN A 46 -7.44 -12.52 -3.58
C ASN A 46 -5.94 -12.25 -3.41
N PHE A 47 -5.12 -12.74 -4.34
CA PHE A 47 -3.69 -12.50 -4.33
C PHE A 47 -3.36 -11.00 -4.36
N ASP A 48 -4.00 -10.25 -5.27
CA ASP A 48 -3.78 -8.82 -5.47
C ASP A 48 -4.25 -7.99 -4.25
N ASN A 49 -5.15 -8.52 -3.41
CA ASN A 49 -5.61 -7.89 -2.17
C ASN A 49 -4.62 -8.04 -1.00
N PHE A 50 -3.68 -8.99 -1.04
CA PHE A 50 -2.67 -9.10 0.02
C PHE A 50 -1.72 -7.89 -0.01
N PRO A 51 -1.17 -7.48 1.15
CA PRO A 51 -0.10 -6.48 1.15
C PRO A 51 1.11 -6.95 0.36
N ILE A 52 1.80 -6.01 -0.30
CA ILE A 52 2.95 -6.32 -1.16
C ILE A 52 4.06 -7.11 -0.44
N PHE A 53 4.30 -6.84 0.85
CA PHE A 53 5.32 -7.55 1.62
C PHE A 53 4.97 -9.01 1.86
N LEU A 54 3.67 -9.36 1.88
CA LEU A 54 3.20 -10.72 2.00
C LEU A 54 3.18 -11.42 0.63
N GLN A 55 2.78 -10.71 -0.43
CA GLN A 55 2.95 -11.20 -1.81
C GLN A 55 4.41 -11.58 -2.08
N ASN A 56 5.37 -10.79 -1.57
CA ASN A 56 6.80 -11.04 -1.73
C ASN A 56 7.33 -12.27 -0.97
N SER A 57 6.55 -12.87 -0.08
CA SER A 57 7.00 -14.01 0.74
C SER A 57 7.46 -15.23 -0.07
N TRP A 58 6.94 -15.43 -1.28
CA TRP A 58 7.35 -16.50 -2.20
C TRP A 58 8.71 -16.28 -2.89
N ILE A 59 9.24 -15.05 -2.87
CA ILE A 59 10.56 -14.70 -3.43
C ILE A 59 11.63 -15.26 -2.50
N HIS A 60 11.36 -15.26 -1.20
CA HIS A 60 12.25 -15.72 -0.14
C HIS A 60 12.24 -17.24 0.03
N ARG A 61 12.51 -17.98 -1.05
CA ARG A 61 12.53 -19.46 -1.05
C ARG A 61 13.56 -20.04 -0.08
N GLU A 62 14.61 -19.28 0.23
CA GLU A 62 15.62 -19.65 1.23
C GLU A 62 15.06 -19.73 2.67
N LEU A 63 13.82 -19.30 2.89
CA LEU A 63 13.14 -19.37 4.19
C LEU A 63 12.34 -20.66 4.38
N SER A 64 12.10 -21.47 3.35
CA SER A 64 11.27 -22.68 3.46
C SER A 64 11.79 -23.63 4.55
N GLU A 65 13.09 -23.93 4.55
CA GLU A 65 13.70 -24.78 5.59
C GLU A 65 13.70 -24.11 6.97
N LYS A 66 13.80 -22.77 7.00
CA LYS A 66 13.79 -22.00 8.25
C LYS A 66 12.41 -21.96 8.90
N ARG A 67 11.34 -22.19 8.14
CA ARG A 67 9.96 -22.36 8.62
C ARG A 67 9.70 -23.75 9.21
N GLU A 68 10.71 -24.60 9.33
CA GLU A 68 10.64 -25.87 10.09
C GLU A 68 11.41 -25.81 11.41
N LEU A 69 12.13 -24.71 11.67
CA LEU A 69 12.88 -24.53 12.91
C LEU A 69 11.94 -24.50 14.13
N PRO A 70 12.41 -25.00 15.30
CA PRO A 70 11.71 -24.82 16.57
C PRO A 70 11.41 -23.34 16.84
N PHE A 71 10.36 -23.09 17.62
CA PHE A 71 9.86 -21.74 17.90
C PHE A 71 10.99 -20.76 18.28
N ASP A 72 11.78 -21.08 19.30
CA ASP A 72 12.83 -20.20 19.82
C ASP A 72 13.83 -19.79 18.74
N SER A 73 14.36 -20.76 17.99
CA SER A 73 15.33 -20.52 16.92
C SER A 73 14.73 -19.73 15.76
N ARG A 74 13.47 -20.01 15.40
CA ARG A 74 12.75 -19.28 14.36
C ARG A 74 12.48 -17.83 14.78
N PHE A 75 12.05 -17.64 16.02
CA PHE A 75 11.74 -16.34 16.60
C PHE A 75 12.98 -15.47 16.76
N GLU A 76 14.10 -16.05 17.19
CA GLU A 76 15.39 -15.38 17.24
C GLU A 76 15.81 -14.91 15.84
N LEU A 77 15.70 -15.78 14.82
CA LEU A 77 16.04 -15.45 13.44
C LEU A 77 15.16 -14.32 12.87
N ALA A 78 13.85 -14.38 13.09
CA ALA A 78 12.94 -13.33 12.65
C ALA A 78 13.23 -12.00 13.36
N THR A 79 13.55 -12.05 14.65
CA THR A 79 13.97 -10.88 15.43
C THR A 79 15.27 -10.29 14.89
N ARG A 80 16.23 -11.13 14.53
CA ARG A 80 17.50 -10.72 13.92
C ARG A 80 17.28 -9.95 12.62
N PHE A 81 16.46 -10.48 11.70
CA PHE A 81 16.12 -9.77 10.47
C PHE A 81 15.45 -8.42 10.72
N LYS A 82 14.54 -8.34 11.70
CA LYS A 82 13.94 -7.05 12.10
C LYS A 82 15.00 -6.06 12.59
N LEU A 83 15.94 -6.50 13.42
CA LEU A 83 16.99 -5.64 13.98
C LEU A 83 17.95 -5.17 12.89
N GLU A 84 18.40 -6.04 12.00
CA GLU A 84 19.21 -5.67 10.84
C GLU A 84 18.47 -4.66 9.95
N GLY A 85 17.16 -4.87 9.72
CA GLY A 85 16.32 -3.92 8.99
C GLY A 85 16.29 -2.54 9.65
N ASN A 86 16.24 -2.47 10.98
CA ASN A 86 16.30 -1.20 11.70
C ASN A 86 17.64 -0.47 11.49
N GLU A 87 18.76 -1.18 11.43
CA GLU A 87 20.06 -0.58 11.13
C GLU A 87 20.08 -0.04 9.69
N LYS A 88 19.55 -0.78 8.72
CA LYS A 88 19.41 -0.30 7.33
C LYS A 88 18.53 0.94 7.21
N VAL A 89 17.49 1.08 8.04
CA VAL A 89 16.70 2.31 8.12
C VAL A 89 17.52 3.51 8.61
N LYS A 90 18.44 3.31 9.57
CA LYS A 90 19.33 4.37 10.06
C LYS A 90 20.34 4.79 8.98
N GLU A 91 20.82 3.84 8.19
CA GLU A 91 21.70 4.07 7.04
C GLU A 91 20.98 4.72 5.84
N GLY A 92 19.64 4.79 5.86
CA GLY A 92 18.83 5.31 4.76
C GLY A 92 18.60 4.31 3.62
N LEU A 93 19.07 3.06 3.77
CA LEU A 93 18.94 1.98 2.80
C LEU A 93 17.55 1.32 2.91
N PHE A 94 16.52 2.04 2.47
CA PHE A 94 15.12 1.63 2.64
C PHE A 94 14.74 0.36 1.89
N SER A 95 15.31 0.10 0.70
CA SER A 95 15.01 -1.11 -0.07
C SER A 95 15.49 -2.37 0.67
N GLU A 96 16.74 -2.35 1.15
CA GLU A 96 17.30 -3.45 1.93
C GLU A 96 16.54 -3.66 3.25
N ALA A 97 16.17 -2.58 3.93
CA ALA A 97 15.37 -2.64 5.14
C ALA A 97 14.01 -3.33 4.90
N LEU A 98 13.33 -2.98 3.79
CA LEU A 98 12.05 -3.61 3.42
C LEU A 98 12.21 -5.11 3.18
N THR A 99 13.25 -5.52 2.45
CA THR A 99 13.54 -6.94 2.22
C THR A 99 13.81 -7.68 3.53
N LEU A 100 14.55 -7.09 4.47
CA LEU A 100 14.79 -7.70 5.79
C LEU A 100 13.50 -7.83 6.60
N TYR A 101 12.62 -6.82 6.56
CA TYR A 101 11.31 -6.90 7.19
C TYR A 101 10.40 -7.95 6.52
N GLU A 102 10.42 -8.06 5.20
CA GLU A 102 9.72 -9.10 4.45
C GLU A 102 10.20 -10.50 4.86
N LYS A 103 11.52 -10.71 5.00
CA LYS A 103 12.07 -11.97 5.50
C LYS A 103 11.66 -12.28 6.94
N SER A 104 11.71 -11.28 7.82
CA SER A 104 11.25 -11.41 9.22
C SER A 104 9.78 -11.86 9.27
N PHE A 105 8.94 -11.24 8.46
CA PHE A 105 7.51 -11.54 8.36
C PHE A 105 7.26 -12.95 7.80
N ALA A 106 7.93 -13.29 6.70
CA ALA A 106 7.75 -14.52 5.94
C ALA A 106 8.17 -15.81 6.68
N LEU A 107 8.80 -15.72 7.86
CA LEU A 107 9.09 -16.86 8.72
C LEU A 107 7.86 -17.37 9.48
N PHE A 108 6.90 -16.49 9.77
CA PHE A 108 5.71 -16.82 10.54
C PHE A 108 4.42 -16.67 9.72
N ARG A 109 4.44 -15.95 8.60
CA ARG A 109 3.27 -15.82 7.72
C ARG A 109 3.67 -15.64 6.26
N TRP A 110 3.24 -16.54 5.39
CA TRP A 110 3.63 -16.54 3.97
C TRP A 110 2.51 -17.01 3.05
N ILE A 111 2.69 -16.76 1.76
CA ILE A 111 1.84 -17.27 0.70
C ILE A 111 2.58 -18.38 -0.04
N GLU A 112 1.89 -19.47 -0.28
CA GLU A 112 2.34 -20.57 -1.12
C GLU A 112 1.44 -20.69 -2.35
N ASN A 113 2.06 -20.90 -3.52
CA ASN A 113 1.35 -21.27 -4.73
C ASN A 113 1.50 -22.78 -4.94
N THR A 114 0.38 -23.49 -4.81
CA THR A 114 0.32 -24.96 -4.90
C THR A 114 0.40 -25.49 -6.33
N ASN A 115 0.36 -24.64 -7.36
CA ASN A 115 0.50 -25.06 -8.75
C ASN A 115 1.98 -25.31 -9.09
N PRO A 116 2.43 -26.53 -9.42
CA PRO A 116 3.83 -26.82 -9.71
C PRO A 116 4.38 -26.07 -10.95
N ASN A 117 3.50 -25.68 -11.89
CA ASN A 117 3.87 -24.99 -13.13
C ASN A 117 3.51 -23.50 -13.11
N TRP A 118 3.31 -22.91 -11.94
CA TRP A 118 2.90 -21.50 -11.81
C TRP A 118 3.84 -20.50 -12.49
N GLN A 119 5.11 -20.86 -12.71
CA GLN A 119 6.08 -20.00 -13.41
C GLN A 119 5.76 -19.81 -14.89
N ASN A 120 5.04 -20.76 -15.49
CA ASN A 120 4.65 -20.76 -16.90
C ASN A 120 3.12 -20.55 -17.08
N ASP A 121 2.38 -20.49 -15.98
CA ASP A 121 0.92 -20.28 -15.97
C ASP A 121 0.58 -18.97 -15.25
N THR A 122 -0.65 -18.52 -15.43
CA THR A 122 -1.18 -17.36 -14.71
C THR A 122 -1.36 -17.70 -13.23
N ILE A 123 -1.06 -16.73 -12.35
CA ILE A 123 -1.39 -16.84 -10.92
C ILE A 123 -2.91 -16.88 -10.78
N LYS A 124 -3.44 -17.89 -10.11
CA LYS A 124 -4.87 -18.04 -9.86
C LYS A 124 -5.09 -18.25 -8.38
N ASP A 125 -6.10 -17.59 -7.84
CA ASP A 125 -6.46 -17.66 -6.42
C ASP A 125 -6.75 -19.08 -5.96
N GLU A 126 -7.22 -19.96 -6.85
CA GLU A 126 -7.48 -21.38 -6.56
C GLU A 126 -6.24 -22.14 -6.06
N PHE A 127 -5.04 -21.66 -6.41
CA PHE A 127 -3.77 -22.27 -6.00
C PHE A 127 -3.05 -21.51 -4.89
N ILE A 128 -3.57 -20.35 -4.47
CA ILE A 128 -2.95 -19.50 -3.47
C ILE A 128 -3.42 -19.91 -2.08
N LYS A 129 -2.47 -20.29 -1.23
CA LYS A 129 -2.72 -20.59 0.19
C LYS A 129 -1.89 -19.67 1.06
N GLU A 130 -2.56 -19.07 2.04
CA GLU A 130 -1.90 -18.34 3.10
C GLU A 130 -1.62 -19.28 4.27
N HIS A 131 -0.39 -19.23 4.78
CA HIS A 131 0.05 -19.98 5.95
C HIS A 131 0.38 -19.01 7.07
N SER A 132 -0.08 -19.32 8.27
CA SER A 132 0.26 -18.63 9.50
C SER A 132 0.87 -19.62 10.50
N PHE A 133 1.73 -19.12 11.37
CA PHE A 133 2.28 -19.92 12.46
C PHE A 133 1.18 -20.32 13.44
N GLU A 134 1.19 -21.60 13.80
CA GLU A 134 0.28 -22.20 14.76
C GLU A 134 1.10 -22.79 15.91
N SER A 135 0.68 -22.53 17.15
CA SER A 135 1.25 -23.12 18.35
C SER A 135 0.15 -23.37 19.37
N ASN A 136 0.32 -24.39 20.20
CA ASN A 136 -0.58 -24.64 21.33
C ASN A 136 -0.29 -23.68 22.50
N ASN A 137 0.82 -22.96 22.45
CA ASN A 137 1.23 -22.02 23.48
C ASN A 137 0.72 -20.59 23.13
N PRO A 138 -0.24 -20.04 23.90
CA PRO A 138 -0.78 -18.71 23.62
C PRO A 138 0.26 -17.60 23.76
N ASP A 139 1.30 -17.79 24.57
CA ASP A 139 2.37 -16.81 24.74
C ASP A 139 3.24 -16.72 23.47
N GLU A 140 3.49 -17.84 22.80
CA GLU A 140 4.23 -17.87 21.52
C GLU A 140 3.45 -17.16 20.42
N ILE A 141 2.14 -17.43 20.33
CA ILE A 141 1.25 -16.74 19.38
C ILE A 141 1.28 -15.22 19.65
N LYS A 142 1.17 -14.82 20.92
CA LYS A 142 1.21 -13.40 21.30
C LYS A 142 2.56 -12.75 20.93
N GLN A 143 3.67 -13.43 21.20
CA GLN A 143 5.01 -12.94 20.84
C GLN A 143 5.16 -12.76 19.32
N VAL A 144 4.68 -13.72 18.53
CA VAL A 144 4.69 -13.64 17.06
C VAL A 144 3.81 -12.51 16.57
N ASN A 145 2.59 -12.37 17.08
CA ASN A 145 1.68 -11.30 16.68
C ASN A 145 2.28 -9.92 16.97
N GLN A 146 2.88 -9.72 18.15
CA GLN A 146 3.58 -8.49 18.49
C GLN A 146 4.80 -8.24 17.59
N LEU A 147 5.57 -9.28 17.24
CA LEU A 147 6.69 -9.15 16.31
C LEU A 147 6.20 -8.71 14.93
N LEU A 148 5.19 -9.38 14.38
CA LEU A 148 4.63 -9.09 13.06
C LEU A 148 3.99 -7.68 13.03
N GLN A 149 3.26 -7.29 14.07
CA GLN A 149 2.71 -5.94 14.22
C GLN A 149 3.83 -4.88 14.17
N ASN A 150 4.94 -5.12 14.87
CA ASN A 150 6.11 -4.23 14.86
C ASN A 150 6.76 -4.15 13.47
N VAL A 151 6.90 -5.28 12.78
CA VAL A 151 7.45 -5.36 11.42
C VAL A 151 6.58 -4.59 10.43
N CYS A 152 5.26 -4.82 10.43
CA CYS A 152 4.31 -4.08 9.58
C CYS A 152 4.35 -2.57 9.88
N THR A 153 4.44 -2.20 11.15
CA THR A 153 4.57 -0.78 11.56
C THR A 153 5.84 -0.16 10.98
N ASN A 154 6.96 -0.86 11.01
CA ASN A 154 8.22 -0.37 10.43
C ASN A 154 8.16 -0.26 8.90
N ILE A 155 7.54 -1.23 8.22
CA ILE A 155 7.26 -1.15 6.79
C ILE A 155 6.43 0.11 6.48
N ALA A 156 5.36 0.36 7.24
CA ALA A 156 4.52 1.54 7.05
C ALA A 156 5.28 2.86 7.22
N ILE A 157 6.21 2.94 8.18
CA ILE A 157 7.09 4.11 8.36
C ILE A 157 7.94 4.35 7.12
N ILE A 158 8.57 3.31 6.57
CA ILE A 158 9.38 3.43 5.36
C ILE A 158 8.51 3.86 4.17
N ARG A 159 7.37 3.19 3.96
CA ARG A 159 6.46 3.51 2.85
C ARG A 159 5.95 4.96 2.93
N LEU A 160 5.68 5.47 4.13
CA LEU A 160 5.37 6.89 4.36
C LEU A 160 6.52 7.81 3.96
N LYS A 161 7.77 7.50 4.33
CA LYS A 161 8.96 8.27 3.94
C LYS A 161 9.14 8.30 2.41
N LEU A 162 8.87 7.17 1.76
CA LEU A 162 8.91 7.03 0.30
C LEU A 162 7.68 7.62 -0.41
N LYS A 163 6.73 8.23 0.33
CA LYS A 163 5.46 8.78 -0.20
C LYS A 163 4.59 7.74 -0.91
N GLN A 164 4.75 6.46 -0.57
CA GLN A 164 3.95 5.35 -1.05
C GLN A 164 2.77 5.13 -0.10
N PHE A 165 1.80 6.05 -0.13
CA PHE A 165 0.75 6.14 0.89
C PHE A 165 -0.21 4.94 0.89
N SER A 166 -0.58 4.42 -0.29
CA SER A 166 -1.44 3.23 -0.40
C SER A 166 -0.80 2.00 0.25
N LEU A 167 0.50 1.77 0.00
CA LEU A 167 1.26 0.67 0.60
C LEU A 167 1.42 0.85 2.11
N ALA A 168 1.59 2.09 2.59
CA ALA A 168 1.63 2.38 4.01
C ALA A 168 0.29 2.08 4.71
N ILE A 169 -0.83 2.45 4.09
CA ILE A 169 -2.18 2.15 4.60
C ILE A 169 -2.39 0.63 4.65
N SER A 170 -2.07 -0.08 3.56
CA SER A 170 -2.17 -1.55 3.50
C SER A 170 -1.35 -2.24 4.61
N ALA A 171 -0.12 -1.77 4.87
CA ALA A 171 0.70 -2.30 5.97
C ALA A 171 0.11 -2.00 7.36
N CYS A 172 -0.47 -0.81 7.56
CA CYS A 172 -1.16 -0.47 8.81
C CYS A 172 -2.44 -1.27 9.00
N ASP A 173 -3.25 -1.46 7.95
CA ASP A 173 -4.49 -2.25 8.00
C ASP A 173 -4.17 -3.69 8.39
N TYR A 174 -3.16 -4.27 7.76
CA TYR A 174 -2.72 -5.62 8.06
C TYR A 174 -2.17 -5.75 9.49
N SER A 175 -1.36 -4.76 9.94
CA SER A 175 -0.86 -4.71 11.32
C SER A 175 -1.97 -4.71 12.37
N LEU A 176 -3.12 -4.09 12.07
CA LEU A 176 -4.26 -4.01 12.99
C LEU A 176 -5.17 -5.26 12.92
N GLN A 177 -4.97 -6.14 11.95
CA GLN A 177 -5.67 -7.41 11.83
C GLN A 177 -4.93 -8.56 12.54
N ILE A 178 -3.61 -8.42 12.76
CA ILE A 178 -2.77 -9.50 13.34
C ILE A 178 -2.97 -9.64 14.84
N ASP A 179 -2.96 -8.53 15.58
CA ASP A 179 -3.02 -8.53 17.04
C ASP A 179 -4.36 -7.95 17.51
N GLU A 180 -4.91 -8.50 18.58
CA GLU A 180 -6.16 -8.04 19.18
C GLU A 180 -6.00 -6.62 19.76
N GLU A 181 -4.81 -6.31 20.27
CA GLU A 181 -4.49 -5.00 20.81
C GLU A 181 -3.94 -4.06 19.72
N PRO A 182 -4.70 -3.05 19.29
CA PRO A 182 -4.23 -2.12 18.26
C PRO A 182 -3.09 -1.24 18.77
N CYS A 183 -2.01 -1.14 18.01
CA CYS A 183 -0.91 -0.22 18.32
C CYS A 183 -1.26 1.24 18.00
N VAL A 184 -1.10 2.14 18.98
CA VAL A 184 -1.29 3.59 18.84
C VAL A 184 -0.43 4.18 17.71
N LYS A 185 0.80 3.69 17.58
CA LYS A 185 1.74 4.11 16.52
C LYS A 185 1.18 3.77 15.13
N THR A 186 0.61 2.57 14.97
CA THR A 186 0.02 2.12 13.69
C THR A 186 -1.18 2.97 13.30
N LEU A 187 -2.09 3.23 14.25
CA LEU A 187 -3.25 4.10 14.02
C LEU A 187 -2.82 5.52 13.61
N TYR A 188 -1.84 6.09 14.32
CA TYR A 188 -1.29 7.39 13.98
C TYR A 188 -0.64 7.43 12.59
N LEU A 189 0.13 6.39 12.23
CA LEU A 189 0.76 6.29 10.91
C LEU A 189 -0.30 6.16 9.80
N ARG A 190 -1.35 5.37 10.01
CA ARG A 190 -2.47 5.23 9.05
C ARG A 190 -3.20 6.55 8.84
N ALA A 191 -3.50 7.27 9.92
CA ALA A 191 -4.09 8.61 9.85
C ALA A 191 -3.22 9.58 9.04
N LYS A 192 -1.91 9.53 9.26
CA LYS A 192 -0.94 10.34 8.51
C LYS A 192 -0.88 9.94 7.03
N ALA A 193 -0.90 8.64 6.73
CA ALA A 193 -0.87 8.13 5.36
C ALA A 193 -2.13 8.53 4.57
N ARG A 194 -3.29 8.60 5.24
CA ARG A 194 -4.55 9.07 4.66
C ARG A 194 -4.57 10.56 4.35
N THR A 195 -3.92 11.38 5.19
CA THR A 195 -4.01 12.86 5.12
C THR A 195 -2.85 13.55 4.43
N THR A 196 -1.70 12.87 4.30
CA THR A 196 -0.52 13.44 3.62
C THR A 196 -0.69 13.61 2.09
N PRO A 197 -1.37 12.72 1.35
CA PRO A 197 -1.60 12.92 -0.08
C PRO A 197 -2.37 14.22 -0.34
N LYS A 198 -1.95 14.99 -1.36
CA LYS A 198 -2.71 16.19 -1.78
C LYS A 198 -4.10 15.87 -2.33
N SER A 199 -4.29 14.64 -2.78
CA SER A 199 -5.57 14.09 -3.26
C SER A 199 -6.49 13.64 -2.12
N ALA A 200 -6.05 13.72 -0.85
CA ALA A 200 -6.88 13.31 0.28
C ALA A 200 -8.17 14.15 0.32
N GLY A 201 -9.30 13.46 0.33
CA GLY A 201 -10.62 14.05 0.38
C GLY A 201 -11.24 13.95 1.76
N LEU A 202 -12.54 14.27 1.81
CA LEU A 202 -13.32 14.25 3.04
C LEU A 202 -13.41 12.84 3.65
N VAL A 203 -13.39 11.79 2.83
CA VAL A 203 -13.47 10.41 3.29
C VAL A 203 -12.21 10.04 4.08
N GLU A 204 -11.04 10.29 3.51
CA GLU A 204 -9.74 10.03 4.12
C GLU A 204 -9.54 10.84 5.40
N GLU A 205 -9.98 12.10 5.41
CA GLU A 205 -9.97 12.96 6.60
C GLU A 205 -10.83 12.37 7.74
N ASN A 206 -12.06 11.95 7.46
CA ASN A 206 -12.93 11.37 8.48
C ASN A 206 -12.38 10.04 9.01
N LEU A 207 -11.82 9.21 8.14
CA LEU A 207 -11.16 7.96 8.51
C LEU A 207 -9.92 8.22 9.39
N ALA A 208 -9.11 9.23 9.07
CA ALA A 208 -7.97 9.64 9.89
C ALA A 208 -8.40 10.20 11.26
N LEU A 209 -9.50 10.97 11.34
CA LEU A 209 -10.06 11.41 12.62
C LEU A 209 -10.49 10.24 13.50
N LYS A 210 -11.10 9.20 12.90
CA LYS A 210 -11.45 7.97 13.60
C LYS A 210 -10.21 7.27 14.14
N ASP A 211 -9.17 7.11 13.32
CA ASP A 211 -7.89 6.49 13.73
C ASP A 211 -7.24 7.23 14.91
N LEU A 212 -7.17 8.57 14.85
CA LEU A 212 -6.60 9.39 15.92
C LEU A 212 -7.44 9.33 17.21
N SER A 213 -8.76 9.23 17.08
CA SER A 213 -9.66 9.12 18.23
C SER A 213 -9.51 7.74 18.90
N SER A 214 -9.44 6.67 18.11
CA SER A 214 -9.13 5.32 18.59
C SER A 214 -7.76 5.25 19.26
N ALA A 215 -6.75 5.93 18.70
CA ALA A 215 -5.42 6.02 19.29
C ALA A 215 -5.43 6.68 20.68
N LEU A 216 -6.22 7.75 20.87
CA LEU A 216 -6.37 8.41 22.18
C LEU A 216 -7.24 7.62 23.16
N ALA A 217 -8.10 6.72 22.69
CA ALA A 217 -8.83 5.83 23.58
C ALA A 217 -7.88 4.82 24.27
N ILE A 218 -6.79 4.44 23.59
CA ILE A 218 -5.76 3.52 24.10
C ILE A 218 -4.74 4.28 24.95
N GLU A 219 -4.19 5.39 24.43
CA GLU A 219 -3.25 6.26 25.15
C GLU A 219 -3.78 7.70 25.25
N PRO A 220 -4.59 8.03 26.27
CA PRO A 220 -5.18 9.37 26.43
C PRO A 220 -4.15 10.50 26.59
N ASN A 221 -2.97 10.16 27.13
CA ASN A 221 -1.90 11.12 27.41
C ASN A 221 -0.94 11.36 26.23
N ASN A 222 -1.20 10.74 25.06
CA ASN A 222 -0.33 10.88 23.90
C ASN A 222 -0.45 12.28 23.29
N ARG A 223 0.49 13.16 23.67
CA ARG A 223 0.52 14.58 23.24
C ARG A 223 0.63 14.75 21.73
N ILE A 224 1.28 13.82 21.03
CA ILE A 224 1.49 13.90 19.58
C ILE A 224 0.16 13.67 18.86
N VAL A 225 -0.52 12.57 19.20
CA VAL A 225 -1.84 12.22 18.63
C VAL A 225 -2.87 13.29 18.94
N LYS A 226 -2.89 13.77 20.19
CA LYS A 226 -3.81 14.83 20.63
C LYS A 226 -3.65 16.13 19.83
N ARG A 227 -2.40 16.59 19.65
CA ARG A 227 -2.12 17.80 18.86
C ARG A 227 -2.55 17.64 17.41
N GLU A 228 -2.30 16.49 16.79
CA GLU A 228 -2.70 16.26 15.41
C GLU A 228 -4.22 16.23 15.26
N LEU A 229 -4.92 15.56 16.18
CA LEU A 229 -6.39 15.53 16.20
C LEU A 229 -6.98 16.94 16.33
N GLU A 230 -6.50 17.73 17.28
CA GLU A 230 -6.95 19.12 17.47
C GLU A 230 -6.70 19.98 16.23
N LYS A 231 -5.54 19.83 15.61
CA LYS A 231 -5.19 20.53 14.36
C LYS A 231 -6.17 20.18 13.23
N MET A 232 -6.45 18.89 13.02
CA MET A 232 -7.39 18.44 11.99
C MET A 232 -8.82 18.94 12.26
N LEU A 233 -9.29 18.86 13.51
CA LEU A 233 -10.62 19.37 13.88
C LEU A 233 -10.75 20.89 13.65
N ARG A 234 -9.69 21.66 13.94
CA ARG A 234 -9.66 23.10 13.64
C ARG A 234 -9.73 23.36 12.14
N GLN A 235 -8.96 22.62 11.34
CA GLN A 235 -8.98 22.75 9.87
C GLN A 235 -10.37 22.42 9.30
N LYS A 236 -10.99 21.34 9.76
CA LYS A 236 -12.35 20.96 9.35
C LYS A 236 -13.37 22.05 9.66
N LYS A 237 -13.36 22.60 10.88
CA LYS A 237 -14.24 23.73 11.26
C LYS A 237 -14.03 24.95 10.37
N LEU A 238 -12.78 25.28 10.04
CA LEU A 238 -12.47 26.41 9.14
C LEU A 238 -12.99 26.17 7.72
N VAL A 239 -12.82 24.96 7.19
CA VAL A 239 -13.35 24.57 5.86
C VAL A 239 -14.87 24.64 5.86
N GLU A 240 -15.54 24.11 6.88
CA GLU A 240 -16.99 24.18 7.03
C GLU A 240 -17.51 25.61 7.14
N ALA A 241 -16.84 26.48 7.91
CA ALA A 241 -17.20 27.89 8.02
C ALA A 241 -17.03 28.64 6.69
N LYS A 242 -15.95 28.37 5.94
CA LYS A 242 -15.76 28.92 4.59
C LYS A 242 -16.83 28.43 3.63
N ARG A 243 -17.15 27.12 3.64
CA ARG A 243 -18.23 26.55 2.84
C ARG A 243 -19.56 27.23 3.14
N LYS A 244 -19.94 27.39 4.41
CA LYS A 244 -21.18 28.09 4.81
C LYS A 244 -21.25 29.51 4.24
N LYS A 245 -20.15 30.28 4.30
CA LYS A 245 -20.08 31.64 3.72
C LYS A 245 -20.22 31.64 2.19
N VAL A 246 -19.61 30.68 1.50
CA VAL A 246 -19.73 30.53 0.05
C VAL A 246 -21.16 30.15 -0.35
N TYR A 247 -21.78 29.22 0.37
CA TYR A 247 -23.16 28.82 0.12
C TYR A 247 -24.15 29.95 0.39
N SER A 248 -23.99 30.72 1.47
CA SER A 248 -24.84 31.89 1.73
C SER A 248 -24.69 32.97 0.66
N GLY A 249 -23.46 33.23 0.19
CA GLY A 249 -23.22 34.16 -0.90
C GLY A 249 -23.82 33.70 -2.23
N SER A 250 -23.67 32.42 -2.56
CA SER A 250 -24.24 31.84 -3.79
C SER A 250 -25.77 31.87 -3.77
N TYR A 251 -26.39 31.62 -2.62
CA TYR A 251 -27.85 31.70 -2.46
C TYR A 251 -28.37 33.13 -2.66
N ILE A 252 -27.66 34.14 -2.14
CA ILE A 252 -27.99 35.56 -2.40
C ILE A 252 -27.90 35.88 -3.88
N TYR A 253 -26.83 35.45 -4.56
CA TYR A 253 -26.66 35.68 -5.99
C TYR A 253 -27.79 35.05 -6.82
N VAL A 254 -28.15 33.79 -6.55
CA VAL A 254 -29.24 33.09 -7.27
C VAL A 254 -30.60 33.74 -7.02
N MET A 255 -30.86 34.19 -5.79
CA MET A 255 -32.09 34.93 -5.45
C MET A 255 -32.13 36.28 -6.17
N GLN A 256 -31.00 36.99 -6.24
CA GLN A 256 -30.92 38.31 -6.86
C GLN A 256 -31.03 38.24 -8.39
N THR A 257 -30.46 37.21 -9.04
CA THR A 257 -30.64 36.96 -10.47
C THR A 257 -32.08 36.56 -10.79
N SER A 258 -32.71 35.74 -9.95
CA SER A 258 -34.12 35.34 -10.12
C SER A 258 -35.06 36.54 -9.96
N TYR A 259 -34.79 37.44 -9.01
CA TYR A 259 -35.58 38.65 -8.78
C TYR A 259 -35.45 39.67 -9.94
N LEU A 260 -34.23 39.83 -10.48
CA LEU A 260 -33.98 40.68 -11.65
C LEU A 260 -34.67 40.15 -12.92
N LEU A 261 -34.67 38.82 -13.13
CA LEU A 261 -35.42 38.18 -14.24
C LEU A 261 -36.93 38.37 -14.08
N LEU A 262 -37.46 38.27 -12.86
CA LEU A 262 -38.88 38.49 -12.59
C LEU A 262 -39.32 39.93 -12.85
N ILE A 263 -38.50 40.92 -12.47
CA ILE A 263 -38.74 42.34 -12.75
C ILE A 263 -38.67 42.61 -14.27
N ALA A 264 -37.71 42.03 -14.98
CA ALA A 264 -37.58 42.18 -16.42
C ALA A 264 -38.79 41.60 -17.20
N CYS A 265 -39.40 40.52 -16.70
CA CYS A 265 -40.62 39.96 -17.27
C CYS A 265 -41.89 40.79 -16.96
N TYR A 266 -41.89 41.63 -15.93
CA TYR A 266 -43.04 42.45 -15.54
C TYR A 266 -43.08 43.84 -16.22
N LEU A 267 -41.97 44.24 -16.86
CA LEU A 267 -41.79 45.55 -17.50
C LEU A 267 -41.87 45.50 -19.04
N ASN A 268 -42.16 44.34 -19.63
CA ASN A 268 -42.47 44.12 -21.05
C ASN A 268 -43.93 43.70 -21.20
#